data_AF-A0AAU5PIJ7-F1
#
_entry.id   AF-A0AAU5PIJ7-F1
#
_cell.length_a   1.000
_cell.length_b   1.000
_cell.length_c   1.000
_cell.angle_alpha   90.00
_cell.angle_beta   90.00
_cell.angle_gamma   90.00
#
_symmetry.space_group_name_H-M   'P 1'
#
loop_
_entity.id
_entity.type
_entity.pdbx_description
1 polymer ?
#
loop_
_entity_poly.entity_id
_entity_poly.type
_entity_poly.pdbx_seq_one_letter_code
_entity_poly.pdbx_strand_id
1 'polypeptide(L)'
;MTNEATPARRPRRHLVLVGALIAVLAAQSTALVAQQKQIGDLQHQNSVPGPSGPSGPPGPAGPPGPIGLTGPAGANGKDAVGLITPTDESNGHVPLSETEARAHCTTVADQAYPADSDTGDTTADSLTDAFSATMHEKTFKQCMDEQGYAQ
;
A
#
# COMPACT_ATOMS: atom_id res chain seq x y z
N MET A 1 73.40 65.78 -44.54
CA MET A 1 73.61 64.70 -43.56
C MET A 1 73.72 65.40 -42.22
N THR A 2 72.68 65.39 -41.38
CA THR A 2 72.52 64.33 -40.39
C THR A 2 71.05 64.11 -40.01
N ASN A 3 70.69 62.83 -39.96
CA ASN A 3 69.47 62.26 -39.38
C ASN A 3 69.44 62.40 -37.85
N GLU A 4 68.38 61.84 -37.25
CA GLU A 4 68.21 61.36 -35.85
C GLU A 4 67.15 62.18 -35.10
N ALA A 5 65.86 61.85 -35.26
CA ALA A 5 65.10 60.82 -34.51
C ALA A 5 64.65 61.28 -33.11
N THR A 6 63.37 61.65 -32.99
CA THR A 6 62.59 61.52 -31.74
C THR A 6 62.00 60.10 -31.69
N PRO A 7 61.53 59.52 -30.56
CA PRO A 7 61.53 59.98 -29.16
C PRO A 7 61.89 58.87 -28.11
N ALA A 8 62.19 59.22 -26.85
CA ALA A 8 62.25 58.24 -25.75
C ALA A 8 61.23 58.56 -24.64
N ARG A 9 60.01 58.04 -24.80
CA ARG A 9 58.91 58.06 -23.81
C ARG A 9 59.20 57.00 -22.75
N ARG A 10 59.28 57.37 -21.46
CA ARG A 10 59.60 56.46 -20.35
C ARG A 10 58.36 56.12 -19.51
N PRO A 11 57.70 54.96 -19.74
CA PRO A 11 56.75 54.39 -18.77
C PRO A 11 57.17 52.95 -18.45
N ARG A 12 58.07 52.77 -17.47
CA ARG A 12 58.53 51.41 -17.09
C ARG A 12 58.24 51.01 -15.65
N ARG A 13 57.90 51.94 -14.75
CA ARG A 13 57.70 51.60 -13.32
C ARG A 13 56.34 50.96 -13.06
N HIS A 14 55.27 51.54 -13.59
CA HIS A 14 53.92 50.99 -13.42
C HIS A 14 53.73 49.65 -14.13
N LEU A 15 54.27 49.48 -15.33
CA LEU A 15 54.18 48.22 -16.07
C LEU A 15 54.90 47.07 -15.33
N VAL A 16 56.06 47.35 -14.73
CA VAL A 16 56.81 46.39 -13.92
C VAL A 16 56.09 46.07 -12.61
N LEU A 17 55.51 47.07 -11.95
CA LEU A 17 54.71 46.86 -10.74
C LEU A 17 53.44 46.04 -11.00
N VAL A 18 52.73 46.34 -12.10
CA VAL A 18 51.53 45.59 -12.51
C VAL A 18 51.90 44.15 -12.88
N GLY A 19 53.00 43.94 -13.60
CA GLY A 19 53.50 42.60 -13.91
C GLY A 19 53.86 41.80 -12.65
N ALA A 20 54.52 42.43 -11.68
CA ALA A 20 54.86 41.81 -10.40
C ALA A 20 53.61 41.46 -9.58
N LEU A 21 52.60 42.34 -9.55
CA LEU A 21 51.34 42.11 -8.85
C LEU A 21 50.57 40.92 -9.45
N ILE A 22 50.51 40.82 -10.78
CA ILE A 22 49.85 39.71 -11.48
C ILE A 22 50.57 38.38 -11.20
N ALA A 23 51.90 38.37 -11.24
CA ALA A 23 52.69 37.18 -10.94
C ALA A 23 52.48 36.69 -9.49
N VAL A 24 52.42 37.63 -8.54
CA VAL A 24 52.13 37.33 -7.13
C VAL A 24 50.70 36.78 -6.97
N LEU A 25 49.71 37.37 -7.66
CA LEU A 25 48.32 36.91 -7.58
C LEU A 25 48.17 35.51 -8.18
N ALA A 26 48.82 35.24 -9.32
CA ALA A 26 48.83 33.92 -9.96
C ALA A 26 49.45 32.85 -9.04
N ALA A 27 50.57 33.16 -8.38
CA ALA A 27 51.22 32.28 -7.42
C ALA A 27 50.36 32.00 -6.17
N GLN A 28 49.64 33.01 -5.67
CA GLN A 28 48.69 32.82 -4.58
C GLN A 28 47.51 31.93 -5.00
N SER A 29 46.96 32.11 -6.21
CA SER A 29 45.86 31.28 -6.70
C SER A 29 46.24 29.81 -6.92
N THR A 30 47.49 29.50 -7.29
CA THR A 30 47.93 28.11 -7.44
C THR A 30 47.93 27.32 -6.13
N ALA A 31 48.15 28.00 -4.99
CA ALA A 31 48.11 27.36 -3.68
C ALA A 31 46.68 26.93 -3.28
N LEU A 32 45.65 27.69 -3.67
CA LEU A 32 44.25 27.33 -3.42
C LEU A 32 43.78 26.14 -4.27
N VAL A 33 44.27 26.01 -5.51
CA VAL A 33 43.88 24.91 -6.41
C VAL A 33 44.46 23.56 -5.95
N ALA A 34 45.63 23.55 -5.31
CA ALA A 34 46.21 22.32 -4.76
C ALA A 34 45.39 21.72 -3.60
N GLN A 35 44.58 22.54 -2.91
CA GLN A 35 43.79 22.11 -1.75
C GLN A 35 42.35 21.67 -2.12
N GLN A 36 41.94 21.76 -3.39
CA GLN A 36 40.61 21.34 -3.85
C GLN A 36 40.40 19.82 -3.89
N LYS A 37 41.46 19.01 -3.76
CA LYS A 37 41.39 17.55 -3.96
C LYS A 37 40.67 16.80 -2.83
N GLN A 38 40.49 17.41 -1.65
CA GLN A 38 39.99 16.68 -0.47
C GLN A 38 38.46 16.73 -0.29
N ILE A 39 37.73 17.51 -1.10
CA ILE A 39 36.27 17.64 -0.97
C ILE A 39 35.54 16.47 -1.65
N GLY A 40 36.09 15.93 -2.75
CA GLY A 40 35.47 14.84 -3.49
C GLY A 40 35.44 13.50 -2.74
N ASP A 41 36.47 13.20 -1.96
CA ASP A 41 36.56 11.94 -1.22
C ASP A 41 35.58 11.89 -0.03
N LEU A 42 35.33 13.03 0.64
CA LEU A 42 34.35 13.13 1.72
C LEU A 42 32.90 13.01 1.20
N GLN A 43 32.63 13.51 -0.01
CA GLN A 43 31.29 13.41 -0.62
C GLN A 43 30.96 11.97 -1.06
N HIS A 44 31.96 11.17 -1.46
CA HIS A 44 31.74 9.76 -1.81
C HIS A 44 31.64 8.84 -0.58
N GLN A 45 32.41 9.09 0.48
CA GLN A 45 32.36 8.26 1.69
C GLN A 45 31.06 8.42 2.50
N ASN A 46 30.41 9.58 2.42
CA ASN A 46 29.13 9.83 3.11
C ASN A 46 27.89 9.36 2.33
N SER A 47 28.05 8.70 1.19
CA SER A 47 26.95 8.31 0.30
C SER A 47 26.58 6.84 0.36
N VAL A 48 27.09 6.07 1.34
CA VAL A 48 26.63 4.69 1.56
C VAL A 48 25.43 4.75 2.50
N PRO A 49 24.20 4.48 2.03
CA PRO A 49 23.07 4.27 2.93
C PRO A 49 23.44 3.17 3.92
N GLY A 50 23.09 3.36 5.19
CA GLY A 50 23.27 2.32 6.20
C GLY A 50 22.56 1.03 5.78
N PRO A 51 22.94 -0.14 6.34
CA PRO A 51 22.23 -1.37 6.08
C PRO A 51 20.74 -1.20 6.37
N SER A 52 19.89 -1.83 5.57
CA SER A 52 18.46 -1.91 5.87
C SER A 52 18.26 -2.42 7.30
N GLY A 53 17.30 -1.82 8.00
CA GLY A 53 16.91 -2.30 9.33
C GLY A 53 16.44 -3.76 9.28
N PRO A 54 16.47 -4.48 10.41
CA PRO A 54 15.91 -5.82 10.48
C PRO A 54 14.41 -5.78 10.13
N SER A 55 13.88 -6.90 9.60
CA SER A 55 12.43 -7.06 9.47
C SER A 55 11.76 -6.88 10.84
N GLY A 56 10.56 -6.28 10.82
CA GLY A 56 9.72 -6.21 12.01
C GLY A 56 9.34 -7.59 12.54
N PRO A 57 8.95 -7.70 13.82
CA PRO A 57 8.40 -8.93 14.36
C PRO A 57 7.12 -9.36 13.61
N PRO A 58 6.75 -10.64 13.65
CA PRO A 58 5.45 -11.09 13.18
C PRO A 58 4.31 -10.30 13.85
N GLY A 59 3.22 -10.07 13.11
CA GLY A 59 2.01 -9.47 13.66
C GLY A 59 1.39 -10.33 14.77
N PRO A 60 0.52 -9.74 15.62
CA PRO A 60 -0.23 -10.50 16.61
C PRO A 60 -1.15 -11.53 15.92
N ALA A 61 -1.50 -12.59 16.65
CA ALA A 61 -2.55 -13.50 16.20
C ALA A 61 -3.88 -12.74 16.02
N GLY A 62 -4.66 -13.13 15.01
CA GLY A 62 -6.00 -12.58 14.81
C GLY A 62 -6.94 -12.89 15.98
N PRO A 63 -8.04 -12.12 16.13
CA PRO A 63 -9.05 -12.43 17.13
C PRO A 63 -9.68 -13.81 16.87
N PRO A 64 -10.23 -14.47 17.91
CA PRO A 64 -11.04 -15.67 17.71
C PRO A 64 -12.16 -15.43 16.70
N GLY A 65 -12.42 -16.42 15.85
CA GLY A 65 -13.58 -16.37 14.94
C GLY A 65 -14.90 -16.28 15.72
N PRO A 66 -15.99 -15.83 15.07
CA PRO A 66 -17.31 -15.79 15.69
C PRO A 66 -17.75 -17.19 16.13
N ILE A 67 -18.53 -17.25 17.21
CA ILE A 67 -19.16 -18.49 17.67
C ILE A 67 -20.11 -18.98 16.57
N GLY A 68 -20.05 -20.27 16.24
CA GLY A 68 -20.99 -20.87 15.30
C GLY A 68 -22.44 -20.69 15.77
N LEU A 69 -23.35 -20.43 14.84
CA LEU A 69 -24.78 -20.28 15.16
C LEU A 69 -25.29 -21.51 15.90
N THR A 70 -26.17 -21.29 16.87
CA THR A 70 -26.93 -22.37 17.52
C THR A 70 -27.59 -23.23 16.43
N GLY A 71 -27.54 -24.55 16.61
CA GLY A 71 -28.22 -25.47 15.70
C GLY A 71 -29.73 -25.17 15.63
N PRO A 72 -30.40 -25.47 14.50
CA PRO A 72 -31.85 -25.29 14.39
C PRO A 72 -32.58 -26.09 15.48
N ALA A 73 -33.76 -25.61 15.88
CA ALA A 73 -34.62 -26.37 16.76
C ALA A 73 -34.91 -27.75 16.14
N GLY A 74 -34.96 -28.80 16.97
CA GLY A 74 -35.32 -30.13 16.49
C GLY A 74 -36.70 -30.09 15.81
N ALA A 75 -36.83 -30.75 14.66
CA ALA A 75 -38.09 -30.81 13.95
C ALA A 75 -39.22 -31.28 14.87
N ASN A 76 -40.33 -30.55 14.90
CA ASN A 76 -41.55 -31.03 15.54
C ASN A 76 -41.87 -32.41 14.98
N GLY A 77 -42.04 -33.40 15.87
CA GLY A 77 -42.41 -34.75 15.47
C GLY A 77 -43.73 -34.67 14.70
N LYS A 78 -43.66 -34.87 13.38
CA LYS A 78 -44.85 -34.85 12.53
C LYS A 78 -45.75 -36.00 12.98
N ASP A 79 -46.87 -35.63 13.56
CA ASP A 79 -47.99 -36.51 13.78
C ASP A 79 -48.39 -37.12 12.44
N ALA A 80 -48.47 -38.45 12.42
CA ALA A 80 -48.90 -39.22 11.27
C ALA A 80 -50.41 -38.98 11.03
N VAL A 81 -50.75 -37.85 10.43
CA VAL A 81 -52.10 -37.57 9.94
C VAL A 81 -51.97 -37.20 8.47
N GLY A 82 -52.33 -38.16 7.64
CA GLY A 82 -52.04 -38.15 6.22
C GLY A 82 -52.83 -37.12 5.42
N LEU A 83 -52.27 -36.77 4.26
CA LEU A 83 -53.03 -36.68 3.02
C LEU A 83 -52.03 -36.72 1.86
N ILE A 84 -52.12 -37.78 1.06
CA ILE A 84 -51.58 -37.75 -0.29
C ILE A 84 -52.49 -36.89 -1.17
N THR A 85 -51.85 -36.29 -2.17
CA THR A 85 -52.34 -35.90 -3.51
C THR A 85 -52.69 -34.40 -3.72
N PRO A 86 -52.66 -33.91 -4.97
CA PRO A 86 -51.55 -33.20 -5.62
C PRO A 86 -52.05 -31.84 -6.18
N THR A 87 -51.31 -31.16 -7.07
CA THR A 87 -51.56 -29.83 -7.73
C THR A 87 -50.70 -28.73 -7.09
N ASP A 88 -49.93 -27.89 -7.79
CA ASP A 88 -50.01 -27.40 -9.17
C ASP A 88 -48.63 -26.89 -9.63
N GLU A 89 -48.31 -27.04 -10.91
CA GLU A 89 -47.16 -26.45 -11.59
C GLU A 89 -47.35 -24.93 -11.74
N SER A 90 -46.99 -24.15 -10.73
CA SER A 90 -46.77 -22.72 -10.90
C SER A 90 -45.52 -22.27 -10.15
N ASN A 91 -44.42 -22.18 -10.91
CA ASN A 91 -43.08 -21.73 -10.53
C ASN A 91 -42.31 -22.77 -9.69
N GLY A 92 -41.36 -23.47 -10.33
CA GLY A 92 -40.62 -24.63 -9.79
C GLY A 92 -39.68 -24.35 -8.62
N HIS A 93 -40.19 -23.74 -7.56
CA HIS A 93 -39.55 -23.74 -6.25
C HIS A 93 -40.12 -24.93 -5.49
N VAL A 94 -39.41 -26.07 -5.55
CA VAL A 94 -39.54 -27.06 -4.47
C VAL A 94 -39.32 -26.29 -3.18
N PRO A 95 -40.23 -26.35 -2.19
CA PRO A 95 -39.97 -25.77 -0.89
C PRO A 95 -38.73 -26.47 -0.36
N LEU A 96 -37.59 -25.79 -0.49
CA LEU A 96 -36.31 -26.26 -0.01
C LEU A 96 -36.52 -26.61 1.45
N SER A 97 -36.08 -27.79 1.89
CA SER A 97 -36.04 -28.02 3.33
C SER A 97 -35.23 -26.91 4.01
N GLU A 98 -35.47 -26.64 5.29
CA GLU A 98 -34.74 -25.61 6.03
C GLU A 98 -33.21 -25.73 5.88
N THR A 99 -32.71 -26.97 5.83
CA THR A 99 -31.29 -27.28 5.58
C THR A 99 -30.82 -26.87 4.19
N GLU A 100 -31.62 -27.13 3.15
CA GLU A 100 -31.31 -26.76 1.77
C GLU A 100 -31.41 -25.25 1.56
N ALA A 101 -32.41 -24.60 2.17
CA ALA A 101 -32.54 -23.15 2.17
C ALA A 101 -31.33 -22.49 2.84
N ARG A 102 -30.88 -23.03 3.98
CA ARG A 102 -29.68 -22.54 4.67
C ARG A 102 -28.42 -22.70 3.81
N ALA A 103 -28.20 -23.87 3.22
CA ALA A 103 -27.05 -24.11 2.36
C ALA A 103 -27.04 -23.18 1.13
N HIS A 104 -28.21 -22.98 0.52
CA HIS A 104 -28.38 -22.04 -0.58
C HIS A 104 -28.06 -20.61 -0.13
N CYS A 105 -28.64 -20.13 0.96
CA CYS A 105 -28.45 -18.77 1.45
C CYS A 105 -27.01 -18.51 1.94
N THR A 106 -26.30 -19.52 2.44
CA THR A 106 -24.85 -19.39 2.72
C THR A 106 -24.07 -19.15 1.43
N THR A 107 -24.33 -19.91 0.37
CA THR A 107 -23.66 -19.73 -0.92
C THR A 107 -23.96 -18.35 -1.53
N VAL A 108 -25.20 -17.87 -1.42
CA VAL A 108 -25.58 -16.54 -1.90
C VAL A 108 -24.80 -15.44 -1.16
N ALA A 109 -24.68 -15.56 0.17
CA ALA A 109 -23.97 -14.58 0.98
C ALA A 109 -22.46 -14.60 0.72
N ASP A 110 -21.84 -15.78 0.59
CA ASP A 110 -20.42 -15.94 0.26
C ASP A 110 -20.07 -15.35 -1.12
N GLN A 111 -20.95 -15.53 -2.11
CA GLN A 111 -20.76 -14.98 -3.46
C GLN A 111 -20.91 -13.46 -3.51
N ALA A 112 -21.80 -12.90 -2.69
CA ALA A 112 -22.05 -11.47 -2.64
C ALA A 112 -20.93 -10.72 -1.90
N TYR A 113 -20.37 -11.34 -0.85
CA TYR A 113 -19.36 -10.74 0.02
C TYR A 113 -18.22 -11.73 0.31
N PRO A 114 -17.26 -11.85 -0.61
CA PRO A 114 -16.09 -12.69 -0.40
C PRO A 114 -15.16 -12.08 0.66
N ALA A 115 -14.44 -12.96 1.36
CA ALA A 115 -13.61 -12.61 2.52
C ALA A 115 -12.12 -12.44 2.20
N ASP A 116 -11.74 -12.19 0.94
CA ASP A 116 -10.35 -12.31 0.46
C ASP A 116 -9.75 -10.99 -0.06
N SER A 117 -10.04 -9.87 0.58
CA SER A 117 -9.40 -8.59 0.25
C SER A 117 -8.05 -8.45 0.96
N ASP A 118 -6.95 -8.76 0.27
CA ASP A 118 -5.58 -8.45 0.72
C ASP A 118 -5.04 -7.30 -0.14
N THR A 119 -5.05 -6.10 0.44
CA THR A 119 -4.54 -4.88 -0.20
C THR A 119 -3.11 -4.55 0.25
N GLY A 120 -2.55 -5.33 1.17
CA GLY A 120 -1.28 -5.04 1.85
C GLY A 120 -1.38 -3.92 2.90
N ASP A 121 -2.56 -3.33 3.10
CA ASP A 121 -2.86 -2.36 4.17
C ASP A 121 -3.79 -3.01 5.19
N THR A 122 -3.23 -3.37 6.34
CA THR A 122 -3.97 -4.08 7.40
C THR A 122 -5.17 -3.29 7.93
N THR A 123 -5.17 -1.96 7.82
CA THR A 123 -6.31 -1.13 8.23
C THR A 123 -7.45 -1.20 7.22
N ALA A 124 -7.12 -1.17 5.93
CA ALA A 124 -8.08 -1.33 4.85
C ALA A 124 -8.65 -2.75 4.82
N ASP A 125 -7.81 -3.76 5.03
CA ASP A 125 -8.22 -5.17 5.08
C ASP A 125 -9.15 -5.41 6.28
N SER A 126 -8.81 -4.91 7.47
CA SER A 126 -9.66 -5.05 8.66
C SER A 126 -11.04 -4.40 8.50
N LEU A 127 -11.10 -3.23 7.84
CA LEU A 127 -12.37 -2.55 7.57
C LEU A 127 -13.20 -3.30 6.52
N THR A 128 -12.52 -3.84 5.50
CA THR A 128 -13.17 -4.60 4.42
C THR A 128 -13.72 -5.91 4.96
N ASP A 129 -12.98 -6.63 5.79
CA ASP A 129 -13.42 -7.86 6.45
C ASP A 129 -14.62 -7.62 7.36
N ALA A 130 -14.57 -6.56 8.19
CA ALA A 130 -15.68 -6.20 9.07
C ALA A 130 -16.94 -5.83 8.29
N PHE A 131 -16.78 -5.11 7.18
CA PHE A 131 -17.88 -4.74 6.31
C PHE A 131 -18.47 -5.98 5.60
N SER A 132 -17.63 -6.81 4.98
CA SER A 132 -18.03 -8.04 4.30
C SER A 132 -18.74 -8.99 5.25
N ALA A 133 -18.24 -9.19 6.48
CA ALA A 133 -18.89 -10.01 7.48
C ALA A 133 -20.30 -9.49 7.86
N THR A 134 -20.42 -8.17 8.06
CA THR A 134 -21.70 -7.52 8.39
C THR A 134 -22.71 -7.69 7.26
N MET A 135 -22.26 -7.52 6.02
CA MET A 135 -23.13 -7.61 4.85
C MET A 135 -23.48 -9.05 4.49
N HIS A 136 -22.55 -9.99 4.69
CA HIS A 136 -22.79 -11.42 4.56
C HIS A 136 -23.94 -11.85 5.48
N GLU A 137 -23.92 -11.46 6.76
CA GLU A 137 -24.99 -11.78 7.71
C GLU A 137 -26.35 -11.21 7.28
N LYS A 138 -26.38 -9.94 6.83
CA LYS A 138 -27.62 -9.31 6.35
C LYS A 138 -28.17 -10.01 5.10
N THR A 139 -27.29 -10.34 4.16
CA THR A 139 -27.65 -11.01 2.91
C THR A 139 -28.21 -12.40 3.19
N PHE A 140 -27.58 -13.14 4.12
CA PHE A 140 -28.07 -14.42 4.58
C PHE A 140 -29.47 -14.31 5.21
N LYS A 141 -29.69 -13.35 6.12
CA LYS A 141 -30.99 -13.12 6.77
C LYS A 141 -32.07 -12.77 5.75
N GLN A 142 -31.78 -11.84 4.84
CA GLN A 142 -32.71 -11.46 3.78
C GLN A 142 -33.07 -12.65 2.88
N CYS A 143 -32.09 -13.48 2.51
CA CYS A 143 -32.34 -14.70 1.75
C CYS A 143 -33.24 -15.67 2.53
N MET A 144 -32.99 -15.88 3.83
CA MET A 144 -33.82 -16.76 4.66
C MET A 144 -35.27 -16.24 4.81
N ASP A 145 -35.45 -14.93 4.95
CA ASP A 145 -36.76 -14.28 4.97
C ASP A 145 -37.52 -14.48 3.64
N GLU A 146 -36.82 -14.35 2.50
CA GLU A 146 -37.36 -14.61 1.17
C GLU A 146 -37.76 -16.08 0.96
N GLN A 147 -37.07 -17.01 1.63
CA GLN A 147 -37.39 -18.45 1.61
C GLN A 147 -38.50 -18.83 2.61
N GLY A 148 -39.05 -17.87 3.38
CA GLY A 148 -40.09 -18.10 4.38
C GLY A 148 -39.59 -18.66 5.71
N TYR A 149 -38.27 -18.62 5.94
CA TYR A 149 -37.60 -19.06 7.17
C TYR A 149 -37.10 -17.84 7.97
N ALA A 150 -38.03 -17.04 8.48
CA ALA A 150 -37.69 -15.90 9.34
C ALA A 150 -37.02 -16.38 10.63
N GLN A 151 -35.87 -15.78 10.98
CA GLN A 151 -35.10 -16.08 12.20
C GLN A 151 -35.35 -15.07 13.33
#